data_AF-A0AA88N457-F1
#
_entry.id   AF-A0AA88N457-F1
#
_cell.length_a   1.000
_cell.length_b   1.000
_cell.length_c   1.000
_cell.angle_alpha   90.00
_cell.angle_beta   90.00
_cell.angle_gamma   90.00
#
_symmetry.space_group_name_H-M   'P 1'
#
loop_
_entity.id
_entity.type
_entity.pdbx_description
1 polymer ?
#
loop_
_entity_poly.entity_id
_entity_poly.type
_entity_poly.pdbx_seq_one_letter_code
_entity_poly.pdbx_strand_id
1 'polypeptide(L)'
;MFGNSGPFTYSPRAVLQDDHSQSKSFFQQDDFKAAPLKGNAIPRPSGKSIYMQRKEYSETLNRQSDNFQVRVEHLFNCELDGQEVKTVNDCVVKLKKLDAKGRLWPQDMIMEIRGGYLLLSDIETKVELESLPLSCILQTKLCWTAAYTTLCWQ
;
A
#
# COMPACT_ATOMS: atom_id res chain seq x y z
N MET A 1 19.97 4.36 -17.34
CA MET A 1 19.32 3.13 -17.86
C MET A 1 18.00 3.55 -18.48
N PHE A 2 17.93 3.69 -19.80
CA PHE A 2 16.70 4.07 -20.49
C PHE A 2 16.04 2.80 -21.06
N GLY A 3 14.81 2.53 -20.61
CA GLY A 3 13.99 1.42 -21.06
C GLY A 3 13.33 1.73 -22.39
N ASN A 4 13.41 0.77 -23.31
CA ASN A 4 12.83 0.87 -24.64
C ASN A 4 11.35 0.46 -24.58
N SER A 5 10.45 1.39 -24.89
CA SER A 5 9.02 1.17 -25.09
C SER A 5 8.76 0.74 -26.53
N GLY A 6 8.43 -0.54 -26.74
CA GLY A 6 7.97 -1.06 -28.03
C GLY A 6 6.67 -1.86 -27.85
N PRO A 7 5.71 -1.79 -28.80
CA PRO A 7 4.45 -2.51 -28.69
C PRO A 7 4.63 -3.99 -29.01
N PHE A 8 3.99 -4.86 -28.23
CA PHE A 8 3.96 -6.30 -28.49
C PHE A 8 3.22 -6.57 -29.81
N THR A 9 3.95 -7.11 -30.80
CA THR A 9 3.40 -7.54 -32.09
C THR A 9 3.18 -9.05 -32.04
N TYR A 10 1.94 -9.50 -32.23
CA TYR A 10 1.61 -10.92 -32.30
C TYR A 10 1.69 -11.40 -33.76
N SER A 11 2.59 -12.34 -34.04
CA SER A 11 2.66 -13.04 -35.32
C SER A 11 2.11 -14.46 -35.17
N PRO A 12 1.01 -14.85 -35.84
CA PRO A 12 0.61 -16.24 -35.95
C PRO A 12 1.42 -16.89 -37.08
N ARG A 13 2.16 -17.94 -36.73
CA ARG A 13 2.94 -18.76 -37.67
C ARG A 13 1.99 -19.60 -38.53
N ALA A 14 2.12 -19.45 -39.84
CA ALA A 14 1.36 -20.15 -40.87
C ALA A 14 1.63 -21.66 -40.91
N VAL A 15 0.62 -22.41 -41.33
CA VAL A 15 0.78 -23.73 -41.96
C VAL A 15 0.18 -23.62 -43.38
N LEU A 16 1.05 -23.75 -44.38
CA LEU A 16 0.79 -23.95 -45.82
C LEU A 16 0.07 -25.31 -46.04
N GLN A 17 -0.68 -25.64 -47.11
CA GLN A 17 -0.62 -25.25 -48.53
C GLN A 17 -1.88 -25.72 -49.32
N ASP A 18 -2.30 -24.92 -50.32
CA ASP A 18 -3.01 -25.15 -51.62
C ASP A 18 -4.31 -25.98 -51.69
N ASP A 19 -5.39 -25.58 -52.41
CA ASP A 19 -5.47 -25.33 -53.86
C ASP A 19 -6.64 -24.38 -54.26
N HIS A 20 -6.68 -23.97 -55.53
CA HIS A 20 -7.43 -22.89 -56.16
C HIS A 20 -8.97 -23.06 -56.25
N SER A 21 -9.70 -21.93 -56.20
CA SER A 21 -10.61 -21.43 -57.27
C SER A 21 -11.77 -20.58 -56.72
N GLN A 22 -12.07 -19.51 -57.47
CA GLN A 22 -13.05 -18.46 -57.19
C GLN A 22 -14.49 -18.97 -56.97
N SER A 23 -15.21 -18.41 -56.01
CA SER A 23 -16.60 -17.97 -56.22
C SER A 23 -17.07 -17.03 -55.11
N LYS A 24 -17.51 -15.83 -55.51
CA LYS A 24 -18.38 -14.98 -54.71
C LYS A 24 -19.72 -15.71 -54.56
N SER A 25 -20.16 -15.98 -53.34
CA SER A 25 -21.56 -16.28 -53.06
C SER A 25 -21.96 -15.55 -51.78
N PHE A 26 -23.00 -14.74 -51.91
CA PHE A 26 -23.83 -14.24 -50.82
C PHE A 26 -24.10 -15.37 -49.83
N PHE A 27 -23.81 -15.17 -48.54
CA PHE A 27 -24.28 -16.11 -47.52
C PHE A 27 -25.74 -15.78 -47.20
N GLN A 28 -26.57 -16.65 -47.77
CA GLN A 28 -27.98 -16.82 -47.53
C GLN A 28 -28.24 -16.99 -46.02
N GLN A 29 -29.21 -16.23 -45.54
CA GLN A 29 -29.75 -16.28 -44.20
C GLN A 29 -30.55 -17.59 -44.06
N ASP A 30 -29.93 -18.63 -43.49
CA ASP A 30 -30.64 -19.84 -43.11
C ASP A 30 -30.92 -19.85 -41.60
N ASP A 31 -32.20 -19.73 -41.30
CA ASP A 31 -32.84 -19.68 -39.99
C ASP A 31 -32.79 -21.09 -39.35
N PHE A 32 -31.67 -21.44 -38.72
CA PHE A 32 -31.62 -22.60 -37.84
C PHE A 32 -32.06 -22.18 -36.44
N LYS A 33 -33.35 -22.40 -36.18
CA LYS A 33 -34.02 -22.33 -34.87
C LYS A 33 -33.39 -23.34 -33.90
N ALA A 34 -32.25 -22.98 -33.30
CA ALA A 34 -31.66 -23.72 -32.21
C ALA A 34 -32.35 -23.31 -30.89
N ALA A 35 -33.01 -24.26 -30.24
CA ALA A 35 -33.64 -24.08 -28.94
C ALA A 35 -32.59 -23.61 -27.90
N PRO A 36 -32.93 -22.71 -26.96
CA PRO A 36 -31.97 -22.28 -25.95
C PRO A 36 -31.76 -23.42 -24.95
N LEU A 37 -30.62 -24.11 -25.06
CA LEU A 37 -30.13 -24.96 -23.99
C LEU A 37 -29.81 -24.04 -22.80
N LYS A 38 -30.70 -24.02 -21.80
CA LYS A 38 -30.44 -23.48 -20.46
C LYS A 38 -29.36 -24.33 -19.78
N GLY A 39 -28.13 -24.23 -20.25
CA GLY A 39 -26.96 -24.54 -19.45
C GLY A 39 -26.72 -23.34 -18.54
N ASN A 40 -26.56 -23.57 -17.24
CA ASN A 40 -26.10 -22.58 -16.27
C ASN A 40 -24.62 -22.22 -16.56
N ALA A 41 -24.31 -21.76 -17.76
CA ALA A 41 -23.00 -21.32 -18.17
C ALA A 41 -22.81 -19.92 -17.60
N ILE A 42 -21.84 -19.76 -16.69
CA ILE A 42 -21.42 -18.46 -16.22
C ILE A 42 -21.03 -17.64 -17.46
N PRO A 43 -21.70 -16.51 -17.74
CA PRO A 43 -21.43 -15.75 -18.94
C PRO A 43 -19.98 -15.27 -18.93
N ARG A 44 -19.29 -15.47 -20.06
CA ARG A 44 -17.92 -14.99 -20.22
C ARG A 44 -17.91 -13.47 -20.05
N PRO A 45 -17.12 -12.92 -19.11
CA PRO A 45 -17.11 -11.49 -18.85
C PRO A 45 -16.62 -10.73 -20.09
N SER A 46 -17.27 -9.59 -20.37
CA SER A 46 -16.87 -8.69 -21.44
C SER A 46 -15.51 -8.03 -21.15
N GLY A 47 -14.81 -7.59 -22.19
CA GLY A 47 -13.59 -6.80 -22.01
C GLY A 47 -13.81 -5.53 -21.18
N LYS A 48 -14.98 -4.88 -21.34
CA LYS A 48 -15.38 -3.69 -20.56
C LYS A 48 -15.54 -4.00 -19.08
N SER A 49 -16.19 -5.11 -18.73
CA SER A 49 -16.37 -5.51 -17.32
C SER A 49 -15.06 -5.90 -16.66
N ILE A 50 -14.15 -6.56 -17.39
CA ILE A 50 -12.80 -6.87 -16.89
C ILE A 50 -12.01 -5.58 -16.64
N TYR A 51 -12.06 -4.62 -17.56
CA TYR A 51 -11.39 -3.32 -17.39
C TYR A 51 -11.93 -2.55 -16.18
N MET A 52 -13.26 -2.45 -16.05
CA MET A 52 -13.89 -1.74 -14.92
C MET A 52 -13.54 -2.39 -13.58
N GLN A 53 -13.61 -3.72 -13.49
CA GLN A 53 -13.24 -4.45 -12.29
C GLN A 53 -11.76 -4.22 -11.92
N ARG A 54 -10.86 -4.21 -12.91
CA ARG A 54 -9.42 -3.93 -12.67
C ARG A 54 -9.17 -2.49 -12.24
N LYS A 55 -9.87 -1.53 -12.85
CA LYS A 55 -9.80 -0.11 -12.49
C LYS A 55 -10.27 0.11 -11.05
N GLU A 56 -11.43 -0.44 -10.70
CA GLU A 56 -12.00 -0.35 -9.36
C GLU A 56 -11.12 -1.04 -8.32
N TYR A 57 -10.58 -2.22 -8.63
CA TYR A 57 -9.63 -2.92 -7.76
C TYR A 57 -8.36 -2.10 -7.50
N SER A 58 -7.81 -1.49 -8.55
CA SER A 58 -6.64 -0.59 -8.43
C SER A 58 -6.95 0.65 -7.58
N GLU A 59 -8.12 1.26 -7.76
CA GLU A 59 -8.55 2.42 -6.96
C GLU A 59 -8.77 2.03 -5.48
N THR A 60 -9.28 0.83 -5.22
CA THR A 60 -9.52 0.31 -3.87
C THR A 60 -8.21 0.01 -3.15
N LEU A 61 -7.24 -0.60 -3.84
CA LEU A 61 -5.90 -0.84 -3.30
C LEU A 61 -5.19 0.47 -2.91
N ASN A 62 -5.29 1.50 -3.75
CA ASN A 62 -4.73 2.82 -3.44
C ASN A 62 -5.45 3.51 -2.27
N ARG A 63 -6.74 3.23 -2.03
CA ARG A 63 -7.49 3.80 -0.91
C ARG A 63 -7.21 3.11 0.42
N GLN A 64 -6.92 1.80 0.42
CA GLN A 64 -6.72 1.04 1.66
C GLN A 64 -5.35 1.29 2.32
N SER A 65 -4.35 1.76 1.56
CA SER A 65 -3.03 2.10 2.11
C SER A 65 -3.00 3.40 2.93
N ASP A 66 -4.06 4.22 2.90
CA ASP A 66 -4.01 5.60 3.39
C ASP A 66 -4.29 5.78 4.90
N ASN A 67 -4.68 4.72 5.61
CA ASN A 67 -5.08 4.84 7.02
C ASN A 67 -4.21 3.98 7.94
N PHE A 68 -2.90 4.24 7.97
CA PHE A 68 -2.07 3.75 9.07
C PHE A 68 -2.40 4.59 10.30
N GLN A 69 -3.13 4.00 11.26
CA GLN A 69 -3.51 4.62 12.54
C GLN A 69 -3.27 3.63 13.67
N VAL A 70 -2.46 4.00 14.66
CA VAL A 70 -2.11 3.13 15.78
C VAL A 70 -2.09 3.94 17.08
N ARG A 71 -2.54 3.34 18.19
CA ARG A 71 -2.36 3.92 19.51
C ARG A 71 -0.92 3.72 19.97
N VAL A 72 -0.28 4.78 20.43
CA VAL A 72 1.10 4.77 20.90
C VAL A 72 1.18 5.46 22.25
N GLU A 73 2.24 5.15 22.99
CA GLU A 73 2.57 5.80 24.26
C GLU A 73 3.87 6.60 24.05
N HIS A 74 3.78 7.91 24.13
CA HIS A 74 4.96 8.78 24.10
C HIS A 74 5.61 8.82 25.48
N LEU A 75 6.91 8.55 25.56
CA LEU A 75 7.62 8.44 26.85
C LEU A 75 8.45 9.68 27.18
N PHE A 76 9.17 10.21 26.18
CA PHE A 76 10.04 11.38 26.32
C PHE A 76 10.57 11.83 24.95
N ASN A 77 11.03 13.07 24.89
CA ASN A 77 11.83 13.61 23.78
C ASN A 77 13.26 13.87 24.25
N CYS A 78 14.24 13.65 23.36
CA CYS A 78 15.65 13.84 23.68
C CYS A 78 16.40 14.44 22.50
N GLU A 79 17.12 15.53 22.74
CA GLU A 79 18.02 16.12 21.76
C GLU A 79 19.34 15.34 21.72
N LEU A 80 19.86 15.15 20.50
CA LEU A 80 21.21 14.64 20.27
C LEU A 80 22.19 15.83 20.25
N ASP A 81 22.47 16.36 21.43
CA ASP A 81 23.34 17.54 21.64
C ASP A 81 24.83 17.27 21.38
N GLY A 82 25.22 16.00 21.21
CA GLY A 82 26.61 15.60 21.05
C GLY A 82 27.43 15.63 22.35
N GLN A 83 26.82 15.96 23.49
CA GLN A 83 27.45 16.01 24.80
C GLN A 83 27.04 14.80 25.65
N GLU A 84 25.82 14.79 26.18
CA GLU A 84 25.32 13.69 27.02
C GLU A 84 24.78 12.55 26.16
N VAL A 85 24.19 12.89 25.01
CA VAL A 85 23.50 11.92 24.16
C VAL A 85 23.98 12.08 22.72
N LYS A 86 24.79 11.11 22.25
CA LYS A 86 25.42 11.16 20.92
C LYS A 86 24.77 10.21 19.93
N THR A 87 24.22 9.12 20.44
CA THR A 87 23.64 8.05 19.64
C THR A 87 22.25 7.70 20.14
N VAL A 88 21.46 7.05 19.28
CA VAL A 88 20.16 6.47 19.66
C VAL A 88 20.29 5.54 20.88
N ASN A 89 21.41 4.83 21.00
CA ASN A 89 21.62 3.94 22.14
C ASN A 89 21.79 4.72 23.45
N ASP A 90 22.44 5.88 23.41
CA ASP A 90 22.56 6.77 24.56
C ASP A 90 21.18 7.30 24.98
N CYS A 91 20.29 7.62 24.02
CA CYS A 91 18.90 7.97 24.29
C CYS A 91 18.20 6.85 25.05
N VAL A 92 18.33 5.60 24.60
CA VAL A 92 17.71 4.43 25.24
C VAL A 92 18.26 4.21 26.65
N VAL A 93 19.56 4.42 26.87
CA VAL A 93 20.16 4.36 28.22
C VAL A 93 19.61 5.48 29.12
N LYS A 94 19.46 6.70 28.59
CA LYS A 94 18.86 7.83 29.33
C LYS A 94 17.39 7.58 29.67
N LEU A 95 16.61 7.05 28.74
CA LEU A 95 15.23 6.61 28.96
C LEU A 95 15.13 5.64 30.15
N LYS A 96 15.94 4.57 30.14
CA LYS A 96 15.97 3.57 31.22
C LYS A 96 16.33 4.17 32.58
N LYS A 97 17.25 5.15 32.60
CA LYS A 97 17.61 5.87 33.84
C LYS A 97 16.47 6.75 34.36
N LEU A 98 15.68 7.36 33.47
CA LEU A 98 14.50 8.13 33.86
C LEU A 98 13.37 7.24 34.37
N ASP A 99 13.17 6.10 33.72
CA ASP A 99 12.19 5.08 34.12
C ASP A 99 12.49 4.56 35.53
N ALA A 100 13.73 4.15 35.79
CA ALA A 100 14.17 3.68 37.11
C ALA A 100 14.04 4.73 38.23
N LYS A 101 13.95 6.02 37.87
CA LYS A 101 13.74 7.12 38.81
C LYS A 101 12.27 7.53 38.94
N GLY A 102 11.36 6.89 38.21
CA GLY A 102 9.94 7.28 38.14
C GLY A 102 9.74 8.69 37.57
N ARG A 103 10.63 9.12 36.67
CA ARG A 103 10.62 10.47 36.07
C ARG A 103 10.08 10.50 34.64
N LEU A 104 9.46 9.41 34.20
CA LEU A 104 8.74 9.35 32.93
C LEU A 104 7.27 9.65 33.17
N TRP A 105 6.69 10.36 32.22
CA TRP A 105 5.26 10.69 32.20
C TRP A 105 4.73 10.21 30.86
N PRO A 106 4.29 8.96 30.79
CA PRO A 106 3.79 8.43 29.54
C PRO A 106 2.52 9.16 29.10
N GLN A 107 2.42 9.45 27.81
CA GLN A 107 1.27 10.10 27.22
C GLN A 107 0.70 9.23 26.11
N ASP A 108 -0.53 8.77 26.28
CA ASP A 108 -1.24 8.02 25.25
C ASP A 108 -1.62 8.95 24.09
N MET A 109 -1.29 8.55 22.86
CA MET A 109 -1.54 9.29 21.64
C MET A 109 -2.03 8.39 20.51
N ILE A 110 -2.51 9.01 19.43
CA ILE A 110 -2.77 8.37 18.16
C ILE A 110 -1.66 8.77 17.20
N MET A 111 -1.00 7.78 16.60
CA MET A 111 -0.04 7.96 15.52
C MET A 111 -0.69 7.61 14.19
N GLU A 112 -0.61 8.54 13.25
CA GLU A 112 -1.13 8.38 11.89
C GLU A 112 -0.07 8.68 10.84
N ILE A 113 -0.16 8.03 9.68
CA ILE A 113 0.56 8.50 8.49
C ILE A 113 -0.45 9.07 7.50
N ARG A 114 -0.30 10.36 7.18
CA ARG A 114 -1.18 11.08 6.27
C ARG A 114 -0.38 12.00 5.37
N GLY A 115 -0.51 11.84 4.05
CA GLY A 115 0.08 12.76 3.07
C GLY A 115 1.60 12.90 3.15
N GLY A 116 2.31 11.85 3.58
CA GLY A 116 3.76 11.88 3.76
C GLY A 116 4.24 12.47 5.09
N TYR A 117 3.32 12.69 6.04
CA TYR A 117 3.61 13.12 7.41
C TYR A 117 3.23 12.03 8.40
N LEU A 118 4.02 11.91 9.46
CA LEU A 118 3.65 11.25 10.70
C LEU A 118 2.97 12.28 11.59
N LEU A 119 1.73 12.01 11.96
CA LEU A 119 0.92 12.86 12.83
C LEU A 119 0.78 12.18 14.19
N LEU A 120 0.98 12.94 15.26
CA LEU A 120 0.60 12.56 16.62
C LEU A 120 -0.59 13.40 17.02
N SER A 121 -1.67 12.75 17.45
CA SER A 121 -2.90 13.41 17.87
C SER A 121 -3.34 12.93 19.25
N ASP A 122 -4.02 13.81 19.97
CA ASP A 122 -4.67 13.46 21.23
C ASP A 122 -5.75 12.39 21.04
N ILE A 123 -5.86 11.45 21.98
CA ILE A 123 -6.76 10.31 21.86
C ILE A 123 -8.23 10.71 21.91
N GLU A 124 -8.58 11.66 22.77
CA GLU A 124 -9.97 12.01 23.03
C GLU A 124 -10.46 13.06 22.04
N THR A 125 -9.72 14.16 21.95
CA THR A 125 -10.10 15.35 21.17
C THR A 125 -9.76 15.24 19.69
N LYS A 126 -8.85 14.31 19.32
CA LYS A 126 -8.28 14.18 17.96
C LYS A 126 -7.56 15.44 17.48
N VAL A 127 -7.14 16.31 18.41
CA VAL A 127 -6.34 17.49 18.08
C VAL A 127 -4.93 17.04 17.72
N GLU A 128 -4.39 17.59 16.63
CA GLU A 128 -3.00 17.38 16.21
C GLU A 128 -2.05 18.01 17.25
N LEU A 129 -1.15 17.19 17.79
CA LEU A 129 -0.13 17.58 18.76
C LEU A 129 1.22 17.81 18.08
N GLU A 130 1.57 16.93 17.12
CA GLU A 130 2.83 16.99 16.40
C GLU A 130 2.66 16.49 14.96
N SER A 131 3.43 17.07 14.04
CA SER A 131 3.45 16.69 12.63
C SER A 131 4.88 16.69 12.12
N LEU A 132 5.35 15.51 11.70
CA LEU A 132 6.71 15.26 11.26
C LEU A 132 6.70 14.76 9.82
N PRO A 133 7.36 15.46 8.87
CA PRO A 133 7.48 14.93 7.53
C PRO A 133 8.30 13.64 7.57
N LEU A 134 7.82 12.59 6.89
CA LEU A 134 8.50 11.29 6.86
C LEU A 134 9.94 11.39 6.32
N SER A 135 10.23 12.42 5.51
CA SER A 135 11.57 12.69 5.00
C SER A 135 12.59 13.13 6.05
N CYS A 136 12.13 13.59 7.22
CA CYS A 136 13.00 14.00 8.32
C CYS A 136 13.31 12.86 9.30
N ILE A 137 12.59 11.74 9.20
CA ILE A 137 12.83 10.55 10.03
C ILE A 137 14.09 9.85 9.51
N LEU A 138 15.16 9.89 10.29
CA LEU A 138 16.45 9.31 9.92
C LEU A 138 16.57 7.85 10.35
N GLN A 139 15.95 7.48 11.47
CA GLN A 139 16.10 6.15 12.03
C GLN A 139 14.91 5.76 12.90
N THR A 140 14.32 4.61 12.60
CA THR A 140 13.34 3.95 13.48
C THR A 140 13.99 2.73 14.12
N LYS A 141 13.91 2.62 15.44
CA LYS A 141 14.39 1.42 16.14
C LYS A 141 13.27 0.84 16.99
N LEU A 142 13.04 -0.45 16.79
CA LEU A 142 12.16 -1.21 17.65
C LEU A 142 12.99 -1.92 18.72
N CYS A 143 12.75 -1.57 19.97
CA CYS A 143 13.45 -2.15 21.11
C CYS A 143 12.52 -3.17 21.78
N TRP A 144 12.66 -4.44 21.43
CA TRP A 144 12.02 -5.52 22.17
C TRP A 144 12.71 -5.68 23.53
N THR A 145 12.36 -4.85 24.50
CA THR A 145 12.68 -5.12 25.91
C THR A 145 11.36 -5.44 26.60
N ALA A 146 11.35 -6.54 27.37
CA ALA A 146 10.19 -7.29 27.87
C ALA A 146 9.13 -6.53 28.72
N ALA A 147 9.12 -5.21 28.70
CA ALA A 147 8.14 -4.36 29.37
C ALA A 147 7.60 -3.20 28.49
N TYR A 148 8.19 -2.89 27.33
CA TYR A 148 7.79 -1.72 26.54
C TYR A 148 7.85 -2.00 25.05
N THR A 149 6.69 -2.07 24.41
CA THR A 149 6.54 -1.89 22.97
C THR A 149 6.41 -0.40 22.68
N THR A 150 7.54 0.33 22.70
CA THR A 150 7.55 1.74 22.29
C THR A 150 8.56 1.95 21.17
N LEU A 151 8.05 2.45 20.06
CA LEU A 151 8.82 2.92 18.91
C LEU A 151 9.53 4.21 19.32
N CYS A 152 10.86 4.19 19.34
CA CYS A 152 11.64 5.43 19.29
C CYS A 152 11.67 5.85 17.82
N TRP A 153 10.99 6.95 17.50
CA TRP A 153 11.10 7.61 16.20
C TRP A 153 12.13 8.74 16.31
N GLN A 154 13.05 8.78 15.34
CA GLN A 154 14.02 9.85 15.14
C GLN A 154 13.97 10.29 13.68
#